data_AF-A0A2A5FQC0-F1
#
_entry.id   AF-A0A2A5FQC0-F1
#
_cell.length_a   1.000
_cell.length_b   1.000
_cell.length_c   1.000
_cell.angle_alpha   90.00
_cell.angle_beta   90.00
_cell.angle_gamma   90.00
#
_symmetry.space_group_name_H-M   'P 1'
#
loop_
_entity.id
_entity.type
_entity.pdbx_description
1 polymer ?
#
loop_
_entity_poly.entity_id
_entity_poly.type
_entity_poly.pdbx_seq_one_letter_code
_entity_poly.pdbx_strand_id
1 'polypeptide(L)'
;MSLLENPEIEFKIAPPESMFIIGSKSINVAGDVYSMMDVNAIIKAANRRNKRMLDIVLSLIFLPFYLVLFAFVKKPLVFFANIFAVFFGIKTWVGYAKAPKNEQLPKIKTSILNPLDIQAQNHESNLADKLNLAYAKNYSVWNDLKIIRSGFKNLGRS
;
A
#
# COMPACT_ATOMS: atom_id res chain seq x y z
N MET A 1 44.11 13.50 23.38
CA MET A 1 43.16 12.40 23.08
C MET A 1 42.66 11.84 24.40
N SER A 2 41.36 11.98 24.70
CA SER A 2 40.75 11.49 25.94
C SER A 2 39.77 10.37 25.57
N LEU A 3 40.08 9.16 26.03
CA LEU A 3 39.24 7.98 25.99
C LEU A 3 38.20 8.10 27.11
N LEU A 4 36.94 8.32 26.74
CA LEU A 4 35.79 8.15 27.63
C LEU A 4 34.98 6.96 27.10
N GLU A 5 35.43 5.77 27.47
CA GLU A 5 34.72 4.52 27.20
C GLU A 5 33.71 4.30 28.33
N ASN A 6 32.57 4.98 28.25
CA ASN A 6 31.42 4.72 29.12
C ASN A 6 30.47 3.74 28.40
N PRO A 7 30.37 2.47 28.83
CA PRO A 7 29.66 1.42 28.09
C PRO A 7 28.12 1.55 28.06
N GLU A 8 27.55 2.55 28.72
CA GLU A 8 26.10 2.80 28.78
C GLU A 8 25.59 3.92 27.86
N ILE A 9 26.46 4.54 27.04
CA ILE A 9 26.04 5.64 26.16
C ILE A 9 25.93 5.15 24.72
N GLU A 10 24.70 5.01 24.23
CA GLU A 10 24.38 4.68 22.84
C GLU A 10 24.36 5.96 22.00
N PHE A 11 25.29 6.10 21.05
CA PHE A 11 25.30 7.21 20.10
C PHE A 11 24.61 6.79 18.79
N LYS A 12 23.53 7.50 18.42
CA LYS A 12 22.84 7.35 17.13
C LYS A 12 23.03 8.61 16.30
N ILE A 13 23.62 8.48 15.11
CA ILE A 13 23.77 9.57 14.16
C ILE A 13 22.78 9.34 13.02
N ALA A 14 21.85 10.27 12.83
CA ALA A 14 20.92 10.27 11.70
C ALA A 14 21.43 11.27 10.65
N PRO A 15 22.05 10.81 9.55
CA PRO A 15 22.45 11.70 8.47
C PRO A 15 21.20 12.28 7.78
N PRO A 16 21.24 13.55 7.34
CA PRO A 16 20.07 14.27 6.84
C PRO A 16 19.45 13.65 5.57
N GLU A 17 20.19 12.84 4.80
CA GLU A 17 19.69 12.22 3.56
C GLU A 17 20.04 10.72 3.41
N SER A 18 20.38 10.00 4.48
CA SER A 18 20.73 8.56 4.38
C SER A 18 19.90 7.67 5.31
N MET A 19 19.29 6.61 4.74
CA MET A 19 18.31 5.71 5.37
C MET A 19 18.94 4.67 6.32
N PHE A 20 20.05 4.97 6.99
CA PHE A 20 20.72 4.02 7.87
C PHE A 20 21.07 4.66 9.21
N ILE A 21 20.71 3.99 10.31
CA ILE A 21 21.21 4.29 11.66
C ILE A 21 22.37 3.35 11.92
N ILE A 22 23.57 3.90 12.09
CA ILE A 22 24.77 3.14 12.43
C ILE A 22 24.96 3.24 13.95
N GLY A 23 24.86 2.12 14.65
CA GLY A 23 25.16 2.00 16.08
C GLY A 23 26.50 1.30 16.32
N SER A 24 27.15 1.57 17.46
CA SER A 24 28.47 1.00 17.83
C SER A 24 28.44 -0.47 18.25
N LYS A 25 27.25 -1.03 18.51
CA LYS A 25 27.02 -2.45 18.71
C LYS A 25 26.18 -2.98 17.55
N SER A 26 26.67 -4.05 16.92
CA SER A 26 26.06 -4.79 15.80
C SER A 26 26.12 -4.15 14.41
N ILE A 27 27.06 -4.64 13.59
CA ILE A 27 27.16 -4.46 12.13
C ILE A 27 25.99 -5.13 11.38
N ASN A 28 25.17 -5.95 12.05
CA ASN A 28 24.14 -6.80 11.45
C ASN A 28 22.74 -6.53 12.01
N VAL A 29 22.27 -5.28 11.90
CA VAL A 29 20.83 -5.00 11.96
C VAL A 29 20.42 -4.32 10.66
N ALA A 30 20.59 -5.05 9.55
CA ALA A 30 20.08 -4.66 8.24
C ALA A 30 18.54 -4.81 8.12
N GLY A 31 17.82 -4.80 9.25
CA GLY A 31 16.44 -5.31 9.30
C GLY A 31 15.50 -4.66 10.31
N ASP A 32 15.94 -3.69 11.11
CA ASP A 32 15.09 -3.11 12.14
C ASP A 32 15.02 -1.60 12.01
N VAL A 33 13.81 -1.05 12.14
CA VAL A 33 13.43 0.34 11.90
C VAL A 33 13.32 0.73 10.42
N TYR A 34 12.32 0.18 9.73
CA TYR A 34 11.68 0.90 8.63
C TYR A 34 11.31 2.30 9.14
N SER A 35 12.02 3.31 8.64
CA SER A 35 11.94 4.69 9.08
C SER A 35 10.50 5.20 9.00
N MET A 36 9.86 5.31 10.16
CA MET A 36 8.47 5.73 10.36
C MET A 36 8.15 7.14 9.83
N MET A 37 9.13 7.85 9.27
CA MET A 37 8.98 9.16 8.65
C MET A 37 8.72 9.11 7.13
N ASP A 38 9.26 8.12 6.39
CA ASP A 38 9.24 8.12 4.91
C ASP A 38 8.28 7.12 4.25
N VAL A 39 7.70 6.18 5.00
CA VAL A 39 6.71 5.20 4.47
C VAL A 39 5.27 5.75 4.52
N ASN A 40 5.12 7.08 4.63
CA ASN A 40 3.83 7.73 4.88
C ASN A 40 3.18 8.36 3.66
N ALA A 41 3.71 8.16 2.45
CA ALA A 41 3.13 8.76 1.25
C ALA A 41 1.64 8.42 1.14
N ILE A 42 1.24 7.18 1.36
CA ILE A 42 -0.18 6.78 1.31
C ILE A 42 -1.07 7.46 2.37
N ILE A 43 -0.49 7.86 3.52
CA ILE A 43 -1.25 8.52 4.59
C ILE A 43 -1.19 10.04 4.55
N LYS A 44 -0.32 10.63 3.74
CA LYS A 44 -0.25 12.08 3.55
C LYS A 44 -1.64 12.61 3.17
N ALA A 45 -2.09 13.69 3.81
CA ALA A 45 -3.45 14.21 3.64
C ALA A 45 -3.81 14.43 2.15
N ALA A 46 -2.88 14.96 1.36
CA ALA A 46 -3.06 15.13 -0.08
C ALA A 46 -3.32 13.79 -0.81
N ASN A 47 -2.53 12.75 -0.51
CA ASN A 47 -2.66 11.44 -1.13
C ASN A 47 -3.92 10.71 -0.66
N ARG A 48 -4.31 10.82 0.62
CA ARG A 48 -5.60 10.31 1.11
C ARG A 48 -6.78 10.95 0.39
N ARG A 49 -6.76 12.27 0.18
CA ARG A 49 -7.78 12.99 -0.59
C ARG A 49 -7.80 12.54 -2.04
N ASN A 50 -6.65 12.47 -2.70
CA ASN A 50 -6.54 12.04 -4.10
C ASN A 50 -7.03 10.60 -4.29
N LYS A 51 -6.67 9.70 -3.38
CA LYS A 51 -7.17 8.33 -3.35
C LYS A 51 -8.69 8.28 -3.22
N ARG A 52 -9.24 9.05 -2.28
CA ARG A 52 -10.70 9.12 -2.07
C ARG A 52 -11.42 9.70 -3.27
N MET A 53 -10.84 10.71 -3.93
CA MET A 53 -11.40 11.29 -5.15
C MET A 53 -11.40 10.28 -6.29
N LEU A 54 -10.30 9.55 -6.50
CA LEU A 54 -10.26 8.45 -7.48
C LEU A 54 -11.32 7.40 -7.17
N ASP A 55 -11.47 7.00 -5.91
CA ASP A 55 -12.47 6.01 -5.49
C ASP A 55 -13.90 6.44 -5.87
N ILE A 56 -14.26 7.69 -5.56
CA ILE A 56 -15.58 8.25 -5.86
C ILE A 56 -15.78 8.38 -7.37
N VAL A 57 -14.80 8.95 -8.09
CA VAL A 57 -14.89 9.17 -9.53
C VAL A 57 -15.05 7.84 -10.27
N LEU A 58 -14.27 6.81 -9.91
CA LEU A 58 -14.41 5.50 -10.53
C LEU A 58 -15.73 4.81 -10.18
N SER A 59 -16.23 4.95 -8.94
CA SER A 59 -17.57 4.46 -8.60
C SER A 59 -18.66 5.13 -9.44
N LEU A 60 -18.57 6.45 -9.63
CA LEU A 60 -19.51 7.22 -10.45
C LEU A 60 -19.43 6.88 -11.94
N ILE A 61 -18.26 6.46 -12.44
CA ILE A 61 -18.10 5.96 -13.81
C ILE A 61 -18.63 4.53 -13.92
N PHE A 62 -18.28 3.64 -12.99
CA PHE A 62 -18.67 2.23 -13.08
C PHE A 62 -20.17 2.01 -12.93
N LEU A 63 -20.90 2.88 -12.24
CA LEU A 63 -22.34 2.75 -12.04
C LEU A 63 -23.16 2.84 -13.35
N PRO A 64 -23.07 3.90 -14.18
CA PRO A 64 -23.78 3.97 -15.46
C PRO A 64 -23.27 2.94 -16.48
N PHE A 65 -21.97 2.62 -16.45
CA PHE A 65 -21.38 1.61 -17.34
C PHE A 65 -21.58 0.18 -16.85
N TYR A 66 -22.22 -0.04 -15.69
CA TYR A 66 -22.34 -1.35 -15.07
C TYR A 66 -22.91 -2.40 -16.01
N LEU A 67 -23.95 -2.07 -16.78
CA LEU A 67 -24.58 -3.00 -17.71
C LEU A 67 -23.61 -3.52 -18.77
N VAL A 68 -22.68 -2.68 -19.24
CA VAL A 68 -21.62 -3.07 -20.19
C VAL A 68 -20.52 -3.84 -19.46
N LEU A 69 -20.11 -3.36 -18.29
CA LEU A 69 -19.04 -3.97 -17.49
C LEU A 69 -19.42 -5.33 -16.91
N PHE A 70 -20.71 -5.63 -16.82
CA PHE A 70 -21.27 -6.89 -16.33
C PHE A 70 -20.63 -8.11 -16.99
N ALA A 71 -20.41 -8.07 -18.31
CA ALA A 71 -19.84 -9.17 -19.08
C ALA A 71 -18.32 -9.34 -18.91
N PHE A 72 -17.62 -8.32 -18.40
CA PHE A 72 -16.15 -8.30 -18.33
C PHE A 72 -15.60 -8.64 -16.94
N VAL A 73 -16.44 -8.64 -15.90
CA VAL A 73 -16.05 -8.91 -14.51
C VAL A 73 -16.51 -10.31 -14.10
N LYS A 74 -15.64 -11.08 -13.44
CA LYS A 74 -15.92 -12.48 -13.06
C LYS A 74 -17.12 -12.67 -12.13
N LYS A 75 -17.40 -11.69 -11.27
CA LYS A 75 -18.46 -11.71 -10.24
C LYS A 75 -19.23 -10.38 -10.25
N PRO A 76 -20.12 -10.16 -11.24
CA PRO A 76 -20.71 -8.84 -11.48
C PRO A 76 -21.65 -8.38 -10.35
N LEU A 77 -22.39 -9.29 -9.71
CA LEU A 77 -23.25 -8.94 -8.56
C LEU A 77 -22.44 -8.38 -7.38
N VAL A 78 -21.28 -8.99 -7.10
CA VAL A 78 -20.36 -8.50 -6.05
C VAL A 78 -19.70 -7.19 -6.48
N PHE A 79 -19.40 -7.03 -7.77
CA PHE A 79 -18.89 -5.76 -8.30
C PHE A 79 -19.88 -4.62 -8.09
N PHE A 80 -21.18 -4.84 -8.34
CA PHE A 80 -22.22 -3.85 -8.06
C PHE A 80 -22.22 -3.44 -6.57
N ALA A 81 -22.23 -4.41 -5.65
CA ALA A 81 -22.15 -4.13 -4.21
C ALA A 81 -20.86 -3.38 -3.83
N ASN A 82 -19.74 -3.74 -4.46
CA ASN A 82 -18.45 -3.08 -4.27
C ASN A 82 -18.46 -1.62 -4.74
N ILE A 83 -19.14 -1.28 -5.85
CA ILE A 83 -19.28 0.12 -6.31
C ILE A 83 -19.86 0.99 -5.19
N PHE A 84 -20.96 0.55 -4.56
CA PHE A 84 -21.58 1.28 -3.45
C PHE A 84 -20.71 1.27 -2.20
N ALA A 85 -20.11 0.13 -1.83
CA ALA A 85 -19.21 0.05 -0.69
C ALA A 85 -18.02 1.02 -0.82
N VAL A 86 -17.46 1.18 -2.03
CA VAL A 86 -16.41 2.15 -2.30
C VAL A 86 -16.96 3.57 -2.34
N PHE A 87 -18.12 3.80 -2.96
CA PHE A 87 -18.76 5.11 -3.02
C PHE A 87 -19.03 5.69 -1.63
N PHE A 88 -19.60 4.90 -0.71
CA PHE A 88 -19.82 5.31 0.69
C PHE A 88 -18.54 5.27 1.55
N GLY A 89 -17.44 4.78 1.00
CA GLY A 89 -16.15 4.76 1.69
C GLY A 89 -16.05 3.67 2.76
N ILE A 90 -16.81 2.60 2.65
CA ILE A 90 -16.63 1.38 3.46
C ILE A 90 -15.38 0.63 2.96
N LYS A 91 -15.22 0.54 1.63
CA LYS A 91 -14.06 -0.04 0.94
C LYS A 91 -13.31 1.01 0.12
N THR A 92 -12.17 0.62 -0.44
CA THR A 92 -11.41 1.36 -1.48
C THR A 92 -11.12 0.44 -2.65
N TRP A 93 -10.87 0.97 -3.86
CA TRP A 93 -10.57 0.12 -5.01
C TRP A 93 -9.24 -0.60 -4.87
N VAL A 94 -8.22 0.04 -4.28
CA VAL A 94 -6.85 -0.50 -4.21
C VAL A 94 -6.29 -0.35 -2.81
N GLY A 95 -5.60 -1.36 -2.33
CA GLY A 95 -4.92 -1.33 -1.03
C GLY A 95 -3.99 -2.52 -0.88
N TYR A 96 -3.68 -2.90 0.35
CA TYR A 96 -2.64 -3.89 0.60
C TYR A 96 -3.14 -5.29 0.29
N ALA A 97 -2.24 -6.11 -0.27
CA ALA A 97 -2.42 -7.55 -0.31
C ALA A 97 -2.38 -8.11 1.11
N LYS A 98 -3.05 -9.24 1.38
CA LYS A 98 -2.93 -9.91 2.69
C LYS A 98 -1.50 -10.43 2.84
N ALA A 99 -0.78 -9.92 3.83
CA ALA A 99 0.61 -10.28 4.10
C ALA A 99 0.91 -10.14 5.61
N PRO A 100 1.82 -10.95 6.17
CA PRO A 100 2.06 -11.00 7.62
C PRO A 100 2.61 -9.68 8.16
N LYS A 101 3.36 -8.90 7.38
CA LYS A 101 3.97 -7.65 7.86
C LYS A 101 3.08 -6.42 7.68
N ASN A 102 1.82 -6.60 7.29
CA ASN A 102 0.88 -5.49 7.12
C ASN A 102 0.60 -4.68 8.40
N GLU A 103 0.79 -5.28 9.58
CA GLU A 103 0.60 -4.58 10.86
C GLU A 103 1.60 -3.44 11.05
N GLN A 104 2.75 -3.52 10.40
CA GLN A 104 3.79 -2.49 10.41
C GLN A 104 3.50 -1.37 9.40
N LEU A 105 2.51 -1.55 8.52
CA LEU A 105 2.14 -0.56 7.50
C LEU A 105 1.02 0.38 7.99
N PRO A 106 0.99 1.62 7.47
CA PRO A 106 -0.07 2.55 7.84
C PRO A 106 -1.45 2.01 7.48
N LYS A 107 -2.39 2.03 8.42
CA LYS A 107 -3.73 1.48 8.25
C LYS A 107 -4.51 2.19 7.12
N ILE A 108 -5.05 1.38 6.20
CA ILE A 108 -5.96 1.80 5.12
C ILE A 108 -7.25 0.99 5.18
N LYS A 109 -8.29 1.46 4.47
CA LYS A 109 -9.57 0.75 4.36
C LYS A 109 -9.39 -0.57 3.64
N THR A 110 -10.30 -1.51 3.90
CA THR A 110 -10.39 -2.78 3.16
C THR A 110 -10.47 -2.48 1.68
N SER A 111 -9.56 -3.09 0.92
CA SER A 111 -9.45 -2.87 -0.51
C SER A 111 -9.97 -4.04 -1.32
N ILE A 112 -10.52 -3.72 -2.48
CA ILE A 112 -10.90 -4.74 -3.46
C ILE A 112 -9.61 -5.24 -4.11
N LEU A 113 -8.95 -4.45 -4.94
CA LEU A 113 -7.70 -4.78 -5.63
C LEU A 113 -6.46 -4.53 -4.76
N ASN A 114 -5.32 -5.13 -5.14
CA ASN A 114 -4.05 -4.97 -4.46
C ASN A 114 -2.85 -5.05 -5.43
N PRO A 115 -1.64 -4.63 -5.02
CA PRO A 115 -0.46 -4.66 -5.89
C PRO A 115 -0.12 -6.01 -6.54
N LEU A 116 -0.54 -7.15 -5.95
CA LEU A 116 -0.31 -8.46 -6.56
C LEU A 116 -1.12 -8.65 -7.84
N ASP A 117 -2.20 -7.88 -8.06
CA ASP A 117 -2.98 -7.95 -9.30
C ASP A 117 -2.19 -7.49 -10.55
N ILE A 118 -1.00 -6.89 -10.37
CA ILE A 118 -0.08 -6.56 -11.46
C ILE A 118 0.84 -7.75 -11.80
N GLN A 119 1.26 -8.53 -10.80
CA GLN A 119 2.20 -9.64 -10.99
C GLN A 119 1.46 -10.97 -11.04
N ALA A 120 1.31 -11.51 -12.25
CA ALA A 120 0.88 -12.87 -12.44
C ALA A 120 1.95 -13.84 -11.89
N GLN A 121 1.59 -14.59 -10.84
CA GLN A 121 2.16 -15.90 -10.48
C GLN A 121 3.60 -16.01 -9.94
N ASN A 122 4.19 -14.96 -9.36
CA ASN A 122 5.46 -15.15 -8.62
C ASN A 122 5.19 -15.68 -7.20
N HIS A 123 5.63 -16.92 -6.94
CA HIS A 123 5.48 -17.65 -5.67
C HIS A 123 6.56 -17.27 -4.64
N GLU A 124 7.05 -16.03 -4.67
CA GLU A 124 7.96 -15.55 -3.64
C GLU A 124 7.17 -15.29 -2.34
N SER A 125 7.51 -16.00 -1.28
CA SER A 125 6.84 -15.90 0.04
C SER A 125 6.82 -14.48 0.60
N ASN A 126 7.79 -13.63 0.23
CA ASN A 126 7.93 -12.26 0.69
C ASN A 126 7.47 -11.20 -0.32
N LEU A 127 6.92 -11.59 -1.47
CA LEU A 127 6.57 -10.67 -2.55
C LEU A 127 5.47 -9.68 -2.13
N ALA A 128 4.45 -10.18 -1.44
CA ALA A 128 3.32 -9.36 -0.97
C ALA A 128 3.77 -8.26 0.00
N ASP A 129 4.65 -8.59 0.95
CA ASP A 129 5.20 -7.62 1.90
C ASP A 129 6.02 -6.54 1.17
N LYS A 130 6.91 -6.94 0.25
CA LYS A 130 7.73 -6.02 -0.55
C LYS A 130 6.85 -5.08 -1.38
N LEU A 131 5.83 -5.60 -2.05
CA LEU A 131 4.93 -4.81 -2.89
C LEU A 131 4.04 -3.88 -2.06
N ASN A 132 3.54 -4.33 -0.91
CA ASN A 132 2.76 -3.48 -0.02
C ASN A 132 3.60 -2.33 0.55
N LEU A 133 4.84 -2.60 0.94
CA LEU A 133 5.79 -1.59 1.40
C LEU A 133 6.11 -0.58 0.29
N ALA A 134 6.42 -1.06 -0.92
CA ALA A 134 6.66 -0.20 -2.07
C ALA A 134 5.44 0.67 -2.42
N TYR A 135 4.23 0.09 -2.34
CA TYR A 135 2.97 0.79 -2.57
C TYR A 135 2.70 1.86 -1.50
N ALA A 136 2.95 1.56 -0.22
CA ALA A 136 2.77 2.51 0.88
C ALA A 136 3.76 3.69 0.80
N LYS A 137 5.04 3.38 0.48
CA LYS A 137 6.13 4.35 0.36
C LYS A 137 5.99 5.27 -0.85
N ASN A 138 5.62 4.71 -2.01
CA ASN A 138 5.58 5.44 -3.27
C ASN A 138 4.15 5.55 -3.83
N TYR A 139 3.20 5.91 -2.96
CA TYR A 139 1.80 6.04 -3.38
C TYR A 139 1.63 7.14 -4.43
N SER A 140 0.90 6.81 -5.51
CA SER A 140 0.39 7.77 -6.49
C SER A 140 -0.93 7.27 -7.08
N VAL A 141 -1.74 8.21 -7.56
CA VAL A 141 -3.00 7.92 -8.27
C VAL A 141 -2.76 7.04 -9.50
N TRP A 142 -1.64 7.27 -10.19
CA TRP A 142 -1.24 6.47 -11.35
C TRP A 142 -0.98 5.00 -11.01
N ASN A 143 -0.42 4.73 -9.83
CA ASN A 143 -0.22 3.35 -9.37
C ASN A 143 -1.57 2.66 -9.14
N ASP A 144 -2.54 3.34 -8.53
CA ASP A 144 -3.90 2.80 -8.36
C ASP A 144 -4.56 2.51 -9.72
N LEU A 145 -4.47 3.43 -10.68
CA LEU A 145 -5.03 3.21 -12.03
C LEU A 145 -4.38 2.02 -12.74
N LYS A 146 -3.06 1.84 -12.61
CA LYS A 146 -2.36 0.67 -13.16
C LYS A 146 -2.85 -0.64 -12.54
N ILE A 147 -3.01 -0.66 -11.22
CA ILE A 147 -3.52 -1.82 -10.48
C ILE A 147 -4.97 -2.13 -10.92
N ILE A 148 -5.83 -1.11 -11.02
CA ILE A 148 -7.23 -1.28 -11.43
C ILE A 148 -7.34 -1.80 -12.86
N ARG A 149 -6.53 -1.27 -13.78
CA ARG A 149 -6.48 -1.75 -15.17
C ARG A 149 -6.05 -3.21 -15.25
N SER A 150 -5.02 -3.61 -14.48
CA SER A 150 -4.53 -4.99 -14.46
C SER A 150 -5.54 -5.96 -13.82
N GLY A 151 -6.11 -5.54 -12.70
CA GLY A 151 -7.07 -6.30 -11.91
C GLY A 151 -8.53 -6.15 -12.34
N PHE A 152 -8.82 -5.55 -13.50
CA PHE A 152 -10.18 -5.15 -13.90
C PHE A 152 -11.20 -6.29 -13.81
N LYS A 153 -10.83 -7.47 -14.32
CA LYS A 153 -11.68 -8.68 -14.28
C LYS A 153 -12.00 -9.17 -12.86
N ASN A 154 -11.21 -8.74 -11.87
CA ASN A 154 -11.30 -9.13 -10.46
C ASN A 154 -11.99 -8.07 -9.57
N LEU A 155 -12.56 -7.00 -10.14
CA LEU A 155 -13.28 -5.96 -9.37
C LEU A 155 -14.50 -6.50 -8.58
N GLY A 156 -14.98 -7.69 -8.92
CA GLY A 156 -16.03 -8.42 -8.20
C GLY A 156 -15.56 -9.31 -7.05
N ARG A 157 -14.33 -9.14 -6.53
CA ARG A 157 -13.89 -9.91 -5.34
C ARG A 157 -14.29 -9.20 -4.04
N SER A 158 -14.52 -9.99 -2.99
CA SER A 158 -14.97 -9.49 -1.68
C SER A 158 -13.81 -9.22 -0.75
#